data_AF-A0A9Q8P5I9-F1
#
_entry.id   AF-A0A9Q8P5I9-F1
#
_cell.length_a   1.000
_cell.length_b   1.000
_cell.length_c   1.000
_cell.angle_alpha   90.00
_cell.angle_beta   90.00
_cell.angle_gamma   90.00
#
_symmetry.space_group_name_H-M   'P 1'
#
loop_
_entity.id
_entity.type
_entity.pdbx_description
1 polymer ?
#
loop_
_entity_poly.entity_id
_entity_poly.type
_entity_poly.pdbx_seq_one_letter_code
_entity_poly.pdbx_strand_id
1 'polypeptide(L)'
;MSEPASQPGAPTDGAQNQPSHASEKSLAREAEKRMPKKAVSLLATPDRIILRLNKLLAAPGGLSAFLSTFNYTLYLLAHLDSKAGPLKARIAVFLNRQTALPSVTPVVVGEPSPIQNLGSLLSATRTTLRLFGLFPMYAWARQLLQGPKPGQDQVLYATSVAQCTLYIIFQFYENVALLTDSKILPGALTAKYTEKYGGKATAIYTTAYRAWFLGFCCDFVRLAREAQLDSGKRSSKSAKENEENDSRWYAELLVPMCWFPVGFQFAQWNESGFPGFNLGFMGAAGAMAGLSKTKALWDATADA
;
A
#
# COMPACT_ATOMS: atom_id res chain seq x y z
N MET A 1 13.58 -3.77 41.53
CA MET A 1 12.36 -4.45 41.99
C MET A 1 11.48 -4.65 40.78
N SER A 2 11.15 -5.91 40.54
CA SER A 2 10.66 -6.45 39.27
C SER A 2 9.14 -6.38 39.22
N GLU A 3 8.59 -5.67 38.25
CA GLU A 3 7.25 -5.95 37.74
C GLU A 3 7.41 -6.59 36.36
N PRO A 4 6.85 -7.79 36.13
CA PRO A 4 6.91 -8.43 34.83
C PRO A 4 5.96 -7.71 33.87
N ALA A 5 6.50 -7.34 32.71
CA ALA A 5 5.77 -6.76 31.60
C ALA A 5 4.56 -7.64 31.24
N SER A 6 3.37 -7.11 31.49
CA SER A 6 2.12 -7.56 30.91
C SER A 6 2.22 -7.41 29.39
N GLN A 7 2.38 -8.53 28.68
CA GLN A 7 2.34 -8.59 27.22
C GLN A 7 0.88 -8.47 26.74
N PRO A 8 0.52 -7.51 25.89
CA PRO A 8 -0.70 -7.58 25.11
C PRO A 8 -0.42 -8.30 23.79
N GLY A 9 -1.01 -9.49 23.60
CA GLY A 9 -1.33 -10.02 22.28
C GLY A 9 -0.39 -11.06 21.65
N ALA A 10 0.55 -11.66 22.37
CA ALA A 10 1.14 -12.93 21.94
C ALA A 10 0.21 -14.09 22.35
N PRO A 11 -0.08 -15.07 21.49
CA PRO A 11 -0.66 -16.33 21.97
C PRO A 11 0.33 -16.91 22.97
N THR A 12 -0.06 -17.01 24.23
CA THR A 12 0.75 -17.67 25.26
C THR A 12 0.94 -19.13 24.86
N ASP A 13 2.12 -19.68 25.15
CA ASP A 13 2.52 -21.10 24.97
C ASP A 13 1.71 -22.07 25.85
N GLY A 14 0.40 -21.86 26.00
CA GLY A 14 -0.55 -22.76 26.63
C GLY A 14 -1.17 -23.78 25.66
N ALA A 15 -0.79 -23.75 24.38
CA ALA A 15 -1.37 -24.61 23.34
C ALA A 15 -0.99 -26.10 23.45
N GLN A 16 -0.20 -26.51 24.44
CA GLN A 16 0.25 -27.90 24.55
C GLN A 16 -0.50 -28.76 25.58
N ASN A 17 -1.49 -28.23 26.31
CA ASN A 17 -2.30 -29.05 27.23
C ASN A 17 -3.79 -28.66 27.23
N GLN A 18 -4.44 -28.73 26.08
CA GLN A 18 -5.90 -28.80 26.02
C GLN A 18 -6.36 -30.25 25.82
N PRO A 19 -7.29 -30.76 26.67
CA PRO A 19 -7.88 -32.07 26.46
C PRO A 19 -8.81 -32.07 25.24
N SER A 20 -8.33 -32.73 24.19
CA SER A 20 -9.10 -33.42 23.14
C SER A 20 -9.99 -32.57 22.20
N HIS A 21 -9.67 -32.68 20.90
CA HIS A 21 -10.45 -32.29 19.72
C HIS A 21 -11.93 -32.77 19.66
N ALA A 22 -12.45 -33.41 20.71
CA ALA A 22 -13.83 -33.87 20.81
C ALA A 22 -14.80 -32.80 21.33
N SER A 23 -14.35 -31.88 22.19
CA SER A 23 -15.22 -30.88 22.83
C SER A 23 -15.56 -29.69 21.93
N GLU A 24 -14.59 -29.16 21.18
CA GLU A 24 -14.81 -28.03 20.25
C GLU A 24 -15.71 -28.41 19.07
N LYS A 25 -15.54 -29.62 18.52
CA LYS A 25 -16.45 -30.15 17.48
C LYS A 25 -17.87 -30.37 18.00
N SER A 26 -18.04 -30.63 19.29
CA SER A 26 -19.34 -30.81 19.93
C SER A 26 -20.05 -29.47 20.12
N LEU A 27 -19.35 -28.45 20.63
CA LEU A 27 -19.91 -27.11 20.86
C LEU A 27 -20.20 -26.36 19.55
N ALA A 28 -19.32 -26.46 18.55
CA ALA A 28 -19.55 -25.86 17.24
C ALA A 28 -20.75 -26.51 16.52
N ARG A 29 -20.88 -27.85 16.58
CA ARG A 29 -22.03 -28.57 15.99
C ARG A 29 -23.33 -28.33 16.75
N GLU A 30 -23.29 -28.18 18.08
CA GLU A 30 -24.45 -27.87 18.90
C GLU A 30 -24.93 -26.42 18.67
N ALA A 31 -24.01 -25.47 18.51
CA ALA A 31 -24.30 -24.08 18.13
C ALA A 31 -24.88 -23.98 16.71
N GLU A 32 -24.31 -24.72 15.75
CA GLU A 32 -24.80 -24.83 14.37
C GLU A 32 -26.22 -25.42 14.31
N LYS A 33 -26.55 -26.37 15.20
CA LYS A 33 -27.89 -26.95 15.33
C LYS A 33 -28.93 -25.99 15.91
N ARG A 34 -28.50 -25.03 16.75
CA ARG A 34 -29.37 -24.06 17.43
C ARG A 34 -29.50 -22.73 16.69
N MET A 35 -28.63 -22.45 15.72
CA MET A 35 -28.72 -21.23 14.94
C MET A 35 -29.76 -21.35 13.82
N PRO A 36 -30.67 -20.36 13.66
CA PRO A 36 -31.59 -20.36 12.54
C PRO A 36 -30.79 -20.30 11.23
N LYS A 37 -31.18 -21.12 10.24
CA LYS A 37 -30.47 -21.23 8.94
C LYS A 37 -30.23 -19.87 8.26
N LYS A 38 -31.09 -18.88 8.51
CA LYS A 38 -30.93 -17.49 8.05
C LYS A 38 -29.75 -16.77 8.71
N ALA A 39 -29.50 -16.98 10.00
CA ALA A 39 -28.34 -16.44 10.71
C ALA A 39 -27.05 -17.10 10.24
N VAL A 40 -27.05 -18.42 10.01
CA VAL A 40 -25.90 -19.14 9.43
C VAL A 40 -25.58 -18.60 8.02
N SER A 41 -26.58 -18.39 7.16
CA SER A 41 -26.35 -17.79 5.84
C SER A 41 -25.91 -16.32 5.89
N LEU A 42 -26.42 -15.55 6.86
CA LEU A 42 -26.04 -14.15 7.07
C LEU A 42 -24.60 -14.01 7.60
N LEU A 43 -24.14 -14.96 8.40
CA LEU A 43 -22.78 -14.97 8.95
C LEU A 43 -21.75 -15.66 8.03
N ALA A 44 -22.18 -16.54 7.13
CA ALA A 44 -21.29 -17.22 6.18
C ALA A 44 -20.54 -16.26 5.24
N THR A 45 -21.15 -15.14 4.87
CA THR A 45 -20.53 -14.14 4.00
C THR A 45 -19.42 -13.35 4.71
N PRO A 46 -19.65 -12.73 5.88
CA PRO A 46 -18.58 -12.05 6.61
C PRO A 46 -17.50 -13.01 7.10
N ASP A 47 -17.85 -14.23 7.52
CA ASP A 47 -16.88 -15.26 7.91
C ASP A 47 -15.92 -15.59 6.75
N ARG A 48 -16.46 -15.89 5.56
CA ARG A 48 -15.65 -16.11 4.36
C ARG A 48 -14.75 -14.92 4.02
N ILE A 49 -15.26 -13.69 4.15
CA ILE A 49 -14.45 -12.49 3.91
C ILE A 49 -13.29 -12.39 4.93
N ILE A 50 -13.54 -12.65 6.20
CA ILE A 50 -12.52 -12.63 7.26
C ILE A 50 -11.46 -13.70 7.00
N LEU A 51 -11.87 -14.93 6.66
CA LEU A 51 -10.94 -16.02 6.34
C LEU A 51 -10.08 -15.69 5.11
N ARG A 52 -10.69 -15.13 4.05
CA ARG A 52 -9.97 -14.66 2.87
C ARG A 52 -9.01 -13.52 3.20
N LEU A 53 -9.43 -12.57 4.02
CA LEU A 53 -8.58 -11.47 4.46
C LEU A 53 -7.38 -11.99 5.27
N ASN A 54 -7.59 -12.94 6.18
CA ASN A 54 -6.50 -13.57 6.91
C ASN A 54 -5.49 -14.25 5.96
N LYS A 55 -5.97 -15.03 4.99
CA LYS A 55 -5.09 -15.63 3.96
C LYS A 55 -4.37 -14.57 3.13
N LEU A 56 -5.06 -13.48 2.74
CA LEU A 56 -4.47 -12.38 1.98
C LEU A 56 -3.34 -11.71 2.78
N LEU A 57 -3.58 -11.39 4.04
CA LEU A 57 -2.59 -10.69 4.88
C LEU A 57 -1.39 -11.58 5.20
N ALA A 58 -1.59 -12.88 5.35
CA ALA A 58 -0.53 -13.87 5.59
C ALA A 58 0.30 -14.19 4.32
N ALA A 59 -0.24 -13.93 3.13
CA ALA A 59 0.48 -14.19 1.88
C ALA A 59 1.74 -13.32 1.75
N PRO A 60 2.84 -13.82 1.14
CA PRO A 60 4.03 -13.03 0.89
C PRO A 60 3.72 -11.73 0.14
N GLY A 61 3.99 -10.59 0.79
CA GLY A 61 3.69 -9.26 0.24
C GLY A 61 2.20 -8.86 0.26
N GLY A 62 1.31 -9.71 0.78
CA GLY A 62 -0.14 -9.47 0.84
C GLY A 62 -0.53 -8.38 1.81
N LEU A 63 0.04 -8.36 3.02
CA LEU A 63 -0.11 -7.25 3.96
C LEU A 63 0.27 -5.90 3.33
N SER A 64 1.44 -5.81 2.69
CA SER A 64 1.93 -4.57 2.07
C SER A 64 1.02 -4.11 0.91
N ALA A 65 0.59 -5.05 0.05
CA ALA A 65 -0.31 -4.77 -1.06
C ALA A 65 -1.70 -4.29 -0.57
N PHE A 66 -2.28 -4.98 0.43
CA PHE A 66 -3.55 -4.59 1.03
C PHE A 66 -3.48 -3.21 1.66
N LEU A 67 -2.50 -2.98 2.55
CA LEU A 67 -2.30 -1.68 3.21
C LEU A 67 -2.11 -0.55 2.20
N SER A 68 -1.41 -0.80 1.09
CA SER A 68 -1.23 0.19 0.02
C SER A 68 -2.55 0.58 -0.61
N THR A 69 -3.22 -0.40 -1.22
CA THR A 69 -4.43 -0.18 -1.99
C THR A 69 -5.54 0.39 -1.10
N PHE A 70 -5.66 -0.12 0.13
CA PHE A 70 -6.63 0.38 1.09
C PHE A 70 -6.32 1.82 1.54
N ASN A 71 -5.06 2.15 1.83
CA ASN A 71 -4.66 3.52 2.19
C ASN A 71 -4.99 4.53 1.08
N TYR A 72 -4.63 4.25 -0.17
CA TYR A 72 -4.93 5.16 -1.28
C TYR A 72 -6.43 5.24 -1.59
N THR A 73 -7.17 4.15 -1.40
CA THR A 73 -8.64 4.17 -1.47
C THR A 73 -9.21 5.10 -0.40
N LEU A 74 -8.68 5.09 0.82
CA LEU A 74 -9.11 6.01 1.87
C LEU A 74 -8.77 7.48 1.54
N TYR A 75 -7.65 7.78 0.89
CA TYR A 75 -7.36 9.13 0.42
C TYR A 75 -8.36 9.62 -0.63
N LEU A 76 -8.74 8.74 -1.56
CA LEU A 76 -9.77 9.05 -2.54
C LEU A 76 -11.13 9.28 -1.85
N LEU A 77 -11.52 8.39 -0.93
CA LEU A 77 -12.76 8.52 -0.18
C LEU A 77 -12.78 9.77 0.69
N ALA A 78 -11.68 10.11 1.38
CA ALA A 78 -11.57 11.33 2.16
C ALA A 78 -11.72 12.58 1.29
N HIS A 79 -11.14 12.57 0.08
CA HIS A 79 -11.32 13.66 -0.87
C HIS A 79 -12.78 13.79 -1.32
N LEU A 80 -13.42 12.67 -1.70
CA LEU A 80 -14.83 12.65 -2.09
C LEU A 80 -15.74 13.10 -0.93
N ASP A 81 -15.43 12.67 0.29
CA ASP A 81 -16.16 13.03 1.50
C ASP A 81 -16.11 14.55 1.75
N SER A 82 -14.94 15.16 1.56
CA SER A 82 -14.75 16.61 1.67
C SER A 82 -15.55 17.41 0.63
N LYS A 83 -15.91 16.79 -0.50
CA LYS A 83 -16.72 17.39 -1.57
C LYS A 83 -18.20 17.01 -1.50
N ALA A 84 -18.54 15.99 -0.71
CA ALA A 84 -19.89 15.44 -0.62
C ALA A 84 -20.85 16.24 0.29
N GLY A 85 -20.42 17.36 0.88
CA GLY A 85 -21.25 18.20 1.76
C GLY A 85 -22.67 18.48 1.23
N PRO A 86 -22.84 18.94 -0.02
CA PRO A 86 -24.17 19.17 -0.60
C PRO A 86 -25.01 17.89 -0.76
N LEU A 87 -24.38 16.76 -1.06
CA LEU A 87 -25.06 15.47 -1.20
C LEU A 87 -25.50 14.92 0.16
N LYS A 88 -24.62 14.99 1.17
CA LYS A 88 -24.94 14.62 2.55
C LYS A 88 -26.10 15.45 3.10
N ALA A 89 -26.10 16.75 2.83
CA ALA A 89 -27.21 17.64 3.21
C ALA A 89 -28.54 17.22 2.55
N ARG A 90 -28.53 16.87 1.25
CA ARG A 90 -29.73 16.37 0.55
C ARG A 90 -30.21 15.03 1.08
N ILE A 91 -29.29 14.11 1.37
CA ILE A 91 -29.62 12.79 1.94
C ILE A 91 -30.18 12.95 3.36
N ALA A 92 -29.60 13.82 4.18
CA ALA A 92 -30.11 14.12 5.52
C ALA A 92 -31.53 14.71 5.48
N VAL A 93 -31.80 15.64 4.55
CA VAL A 93 -33.15 16.18 4.31
C VAL A 93 -34.12 15.08 3.84
N PHE A 94 -33.67 14.16 2.99
CA PHE A 94 -34.49 13.05 2.50
C PHE A 94 -34.78 12.00 3.58
N LEU A 95 -33.80 11.66 4.42
CA LEU A 95 -33.95 10.69 5.52
C LEU A 95 -34.74 11.27 6.71
N ASN A 96 -34.57 12.57 7.00
CA ASN A 96 -35.28 13.26 8.08
C ASN A 96 -36.67 13.78 7.66
N ARG A 97 -37.21 13.36 6.51
CA ARG A 97 -38.56 13.76 6.06
C ARG A 97 -39.70 13.28 6.96
N GLN A 98 -39.44 12.43 7.96
CA GLN A 98 -40.47 11.84 8.82
C GLN A 98 -40.32 12.08 10.33
N THR A 99 -39.30 12.80 10.80
CA THR A 99 -39.14 13.11 12.23
C THR A 99 -38.71 14.55 12.43
N ALA A 100 -39.36 15.23 13.38
CA ALA A 100 -39.03 16.58 13.80
C ALA A 100 -37.51 16.70 14.03
N LEU A 101 -36.92 17.71 13.42
CA LEU A 101 -35.49 17.95 13.29
C LEU A 101 -34.73 17.73 14.61
N PRO A 102 -33.78 16.78 14.70
CA PRO A 102 -32.63 17.00 15.54
C PRO A 102 -31.79 18.10 14.85
N SER A 103 -31.39 19.11 15.63
CA SER A 103 -30.43 20.13 15.20
C SER A 103 -29.23 19.44 14.57
N VAL A 104 -29.05 19.61 13.26
CA VAL A 104 -27.83 19.17 12.58
C VAL A 104 -26.74 20.06 13.15
N THR A 105 -25.98 19.53 14.10
CA THR A 105 -24.75 20.17 14.55
C THR A 105 -23.93 20.46 13.30
N PRO A 106 -23.61 21.74 13.03
CA PRO A 106 -22.78 22.06 11.88
C PRO A 106 -21.50 21.25 12.03
N VAL A 107 -21.12 20.54 10.95
CA VAL A 107 -19.83 19.87 10.85
C VAL A 107 -18.79 20.88 11.30
N VAL A 108 -18.13 20.60 12.42
CA VAL A 108 -17.09 21.48 12.97
C VAL A 108 -16.06 21.67 11.87
N VAL A 109 -15.99 22.89 11.35
CA VAL A 109 -15.09 23.26 10.27
C VAL A 109 -13.68 23.14 10.81
N GLY A 110 -12.97 22.07 10.47
CA GLY A 110 -11.55 21.91 10.78
C GLY A 110 -11.13 20.53 11.32
N GLU A 111 -12.05 19.65 11.74
CA GLU A 111 -11.65 18.32 12.17
C GLU A 111 -11.50 17.36 10.97
N PRO A 112 -10.36 16.64 10.86
CA PRO A 112 -10.17 15.65 9.81
C PRO A 112 -11.19 14.51 9.94
N SER A 113 -11.77 14.11 8.82
CA SER A 113 -12.75 13.02 8.81
C SER A 113 -12.15 11.72 9.40
N PRO A 114 -12.96 10.83 10.00
CA PRO A 114 -12.47 9.53 10.47
C PRO A 114 -11.77 8.72 9.38
N ILE A 115 -12.23 8.84 8.13
CA ILE A 115 -11.62 8.22 6.93
C ILE A 115 -10.20 8.75 6.71
N GLN A 116 -10.03 10.07 6.82
CA GLN A 116 -8.72 10.71 6.68
C GLN A 116 -7.77 10.30 7.81
N ASN A 117 -8.26 10.23 9.06
CA ASN A 117 -7.43 9.79 10.20
C ASN A 117 -6.96 8.34 10.04
N LEU A 118 -7.84 7.44 9.59
CA LEU A 118 -7.46 6.06 9.28
C LEU A 118 -6.46 6.01 8.13
N GLY A 119 -6.65 6.82 7.08
CA GLY A 119 -5.69 6.96 6.00
C GLY A 119 -4.30 7.37 6.50
N SER A 120 -4.22 8.42 7.32
CA SER A 120 -2.97 8.88 7.94
C SER A 120 -2.31 7.79 8.79
N LEU A 121 -3.10 7.07 9.60
CA LEU A 121 -2.60 5.96 10.42
C LEU A 121 -1.98 4.86 9.55
N LEU A 122 -2.67 4.40 8.51
CA LEU A 122 -2.14 3.36 7.62
C LEU A 122 -0.91 3.82 6.85
N SER A 123 -0.86 5.10 6.47
CA SER A 123 0.34 5.67 5.86
C SER A 123 1.52 5.62 6.83
N ALA A 124 1.33 6.02 8.09
CA ALA A 124 2.36 5.93 9.13
C ALA A 124 2.78 4.48 9.37
N THR A 125 1.83 3.55 9.50
CA THR A 125 2.12 2.11 9.63
C THR A 125 2.97 1.60 8.48
N ARG A 126 2.64 1.96 7.23
CA ARG A 126 3.40 1.57 6.05
C ARG A 126 4.82 2.12 6.08
N THR A 127 5.02 3.37 6.46
CA THR A 127 6.36 3.97 6.56
C THR A 127 7.17 3.30 7.70
N THR A 128 6.55 2.97 8.83
CA THR A 128 7.19 2.22 9.91
C THR A 128 7.60 0.82 9.48
N LEU A 129 6.74 0.08 8.76
CA LEU A 129 7.08 -1.24 8.22
C LEU A 129 8.24 -1.17 7.22
N ARG A 130 8.38 -0.06 6.49
CA ARG A 130 9.47 0.15 5.54
C ARG A 130 10.83 0.38 6.20
N LEU A 131 10.92 0.56 7.52
CA LEU A 131 12.21 0.53 8.23
C LEU A 131 13.01 -0.74 7.92
N PHE A 132 12.31 -1.86 7.69
CA PHE A 132 12.90 -3.15 7.32
C PHE A 132 13.12 -3.32 5.80
N GLY A 133 12.81 -2.30 5.00
CA GLY A 133 12.88 -2.36 3.54
C GLY A 133 14.29 -2.49 2.97
N LEU A 134 15.34 -2.16 3.75
CA LEU A 134 16.72 -2.32 3.29
C LEU A 134 17.15 -3.80 3.19
N PHE A 135 16.57 -4.70 3.99
CA PHE A 135 16.91 -6.13 3.95
C PHE A 135 16.58 -6.78 2.59
N PRO A 136 15.35 -6.66 2.05
CA PRO A 136 15.06 -7.19 0.72
C PRO A 136 15.85 -6.48 -0.39
N MET A 137 16.15 -5.18 -0.23
CA MET A 137 16.99 -4.46 -1.21
C MET A 137 18.44 -4.97 -1.22
N TYR A 138 19.00 -5.30 -0.06
CA TYR A 138 20.32 -5.95 0.03
C TYR A 138 20.31 -7.33 -0.65
N ALA A 139 19.28 -8.14 -0.42
CA ALA A 139 19.14 -9.43 -1.10
C ALA A 139 19.07 -9.27 -2.63
N TRP A 140 18.32 -8.29 -3.12
CA TRP A 140 18.26 -7.99 -4.55
C TRP A 140 19.60 -7.49 -5.10
N ALA A 141 20.30 -6.61 -4.38
CA ALA A 141 21.63 -6.15 -4.76
C ALA A 141 22.62 -7.33 -4.85
N ARG A 142 22.59 -8.27 -3.90
CA ARG A 142 23.42 -9.48 -3.93
C ARG A 142 23.14 -10.36 -5.13
N GLN A 143 21.89 -10.47 -5.57
CA GLN A 143 21.54 -11.19 -6.80
C GLN A 143 22.11 -10.48 -8.03
N LEU A 144 21.99 -9.16 -8.10
CA LEU A 144 22.52 -8.38 -9.23
C LEU A 144 24.06 -8.42 -9.27
N LEU A 145 24.75 -8.47 -8.14
CA LEU A 145 26.21 -8.59 -8.08
C LEU A 145 26.75 -9.90 -8.68
N GLN A 146 25.90 -10.91 -8.90
CA GLN A 146 26.29 -12.13 -9.61
C GLN A 146 26.48 -11.91 -11.12
N GLY A 147 26.15 -10.71 -11.61
CA GLY A 147 26.25 -10.34 -13.01
C GLY A 147 24.96 -10.63 -13.79
N PRO A 148 24.94 -10.25 -15.08
CA PRO A 148 23.81 -10.54 -15.96
C PRO A 148 23.67 -12.06 -16.16
N LYS A 149 22.42 -12.55 -16.16
CA LYS A 149 22.15 -13.95 -16.48
C LYS A 149 22.58 -14.28 -17.91
N PRO A 150 22.97 -15.53 -18.23
CA PRO A 150 23.28 -15.92 -19.60
C PRO A 150 22.13 -15.58 -20.56
N GLY A 151 22.42 -14.80 -21.61
CA GLY A 151 21.41 -14.33 -22.58
C GLY A 151 20.55 -13.15 -22.12
N GLN A 152 20.82 -12.55 -20.97
CA GLN A 152 20.14 -11.34 -20.52
C GLN A 152 20.62 -10.09 -21.28
N ASP A 153 19.68 -9.24 -21.69
CA ASP A 153 19.99 -7.95 -22.31
C ASP A 153 20.70 -7.01 -21.32
N GLN A 154 21.81 -6.41 -21.76
CA GLN A 154 22.67 -5.57 -20.93
C GLN A 154 21.96 -4.28 -20.48
N VAL A 155 21.07 -3.72 -21.31
CA VAL A 155 20.32 -2.51 -20.95
C VAL A 155 19.32 -2.84 -19.84
N LEU A 156 18.62 -3.98 -19.93
CA LEU A 156 17.71 -4.43 -18.87
C LEU A 156 18.46 -4.71 -17.55
N TYR A 157 19.65 -5.32 -17.63
CA TYR A 157 20.49 -5.54 -16.46
C TYR A 157 20.95 -4.23 -15.83
N ALA A 158 21.52 -3.31 -16.62
CA ALA A 158 21.96 -2.00 -16.15
C ALA A 158 20.81 -1.19 -15.54
N THR A 159 19.62 -1.23 -16.16
CA THR A 159 18.40 -0.61 -15.64
C THR A 159 18.01 -1.21 -14.29
N SER A 160 18.11 -2.53 -14.11
CA SER A 160 17.82 -3.20 -12.84
C SER A 160 18.82 -2.80 -11.74
N VAL A 161 20.11 -2.68 -12.07
CA VAL A 161 21.16 -2.20 -11.15
C VAL A 161 20.90 -0.75 -10.73
N ALA A 162 20.59 0.12 -11.68
CA ALA A 162 20.26 1.52 -11.41
C ALA A 162 19.01 1.63 -10.51
N GLN A 163 17.95 0.90 -10.84
CA GLN A 163 16.70 0.88 -10.07
C GLN A 163 16.93 0.38 -8.64
N CYS A 164 17.64 -0.73 -8.46
CA CYS A 164 17.99 -1.27 -7.13
C CYS A 164 18.78 -0.25 -6.31
N THR A 165 19.78 0.42 -6.92
CA THR A 165 20.59 1.44 -6.25
C THR A 165 19.74 2.63 -5.81
N LEU A 166 18.86 3.11 -6.69
CA LEU A 166 17.94 4.22 -6.41
C LEU A 166 16.96 3.88 -5.27
N TYR A 167 16.43 2.65 -5.23
CA TYR A 167 15.57 2.21 -4.14
C TYR A 167 16.30 1.99 -2.82
N ILE A 168 17.58 1.58 -2.84
CA ILE A 168 18.43 1.57 -1.63
C ILE A 168 18.59 2.99 -1.08
N ILE A 169 18.90 3.96 -1.95
CA ILE A 169 19.03 5.38 -1.57
C ILE A 169 17.69 5.86 -0.98
N PHE A 170 16.58 5.64 -1.69
CA PHE A 170 15.25 5.99 -1.19
C PHE A 170 14.99 5.41 0.20
N GLN A 171 15.17 4.09 0.38
CA GLN A 171 14.83 3.44 1.64
C GLN A 171 15.74 3.89 2.78
N PHE A 172 17.03 4.10 2.51
CA PHE A 172 17.97 4.63 3.49
C PHE A 172 17.57 6.02 3.97
N TYR A 173 17.31 6.95 3.04
CA TYR A 173 16.92 8.32 3.39
C TYR A 173 15.54 8.39 4.06
N GLU A 174 14.57 7.59 3.60
CA GLU A 174 13.24 7.50 4.23
C GLU A 174 13.35 6.98 5.68
N ASN A 175 14.18 5.97 5.92
CA ASN A 175 14.43 5.46 7.27
C ASN A 175 15.06 6.52 8.18
N VAL A 176 16.10 7.20 7.70
CA VAL A 176 16.74 8.29 8.45
C VAL A 176 15.71 9.39 8.76
N ALA A 177 14.90 9.79 7.77
CA ALA A 177 13.90 10.83 7.95
C ALA A 177 12.84 10.44 9.00
N LEU A 178 12.33 9.21 8.95
CA LEU A 178 11.35 8.71 9.92
C LEU A 178 11.95 8.64 11.34
N LEU A 179 13.17 8.14 11.49
CA LEU A 179 13.83 8.04 12.80
C LEU A 179 14.18 9.43 13.37
N THR A 180 14.50 10.40 12.51
CA THR A 180 14.71 11.80 12.91
C THR A 180 13.42 12.45 13.39
N ASP A 181 12.31 12.30 12.65
CA ASP A 181 11.03 12.88 13.05
C ASP A 181 10.48 12.20 14.32
N SER A 182 10.75 10.91 14.50
CA SER A 182 10.42 10.14 15.72
C SER A 182 11.34 10.44 16.90
N LYS A 183 12.33 11.34 16.76
CA LYS A 183 13.30 11.73 17.79
C LYS A 183 14.16 10.57 18.33
N ILE A 184 14.34 9.53 17.52
CA ILE A 184 15.20 8.38 17.83
C ILE A 184 16.66 8.70 17.50
N LEU A 185 16.90 9.39 16.38
CA LEU A 185 18.25 9.84 16.03
C LEU A 185 18.63 11.11 16.81
N PRO A 186 19.87 11.22 17.31
CA PRO A 186 20.38 12.47 17.87
C PRO A 186 20.25 13.62 16.86
N GLY A 187 19.69 14.75 17.31
CA GLY A 187 19.45 15.92 16.45
C GLY A 187 20.72 16.43 15.77
N ALA A 188 21.88 16.31 16.42
CA ALA A 188 23.18 16.70 15.87
C ALA A 188 23.52 15.98 14.55
N LEU A 189 23.10 14.73 14.35
CA LEU A 189 23.40 13.96 13.14
C LEU A 189 22.65 14.46 11.90
N THR A 190 21.51 15.12 12.11
CA THR A 190 20.64 15.58 11.01
C THR A 190 20.39 17.09 11.04
N ALA A 191 21.03 17.83 11.96
CA ALA A 191 20.87 19.26 12.15
C ALA A 191 21.03 20.05 10.84
N LYS A 192 22.10 19.78 10.08
CA LYS A 192 22.39 20.42 8.79
C LYS A 192 21.23 20.33 7.78
N TYR A 193 20.45 19.25 7.83
CA TYR A 193 19.35 18.99 6.90
C TYR A 193 17.97 19.36 7.47
N THR A 194 17.86 19.61 8.78
CA THR A 194 16.59 19.83 9.48
C THR A 194 16.41 21.27 9.97
N GLU A 195 17.50 22.00 10.22
CA GLU A 195 17.49 23.37 10.76
C GLU A 195 16.68 24.33 9.90
N LYS A 196 16.88 24.28 8.56
CA LYS A 196 16.13 25.08 7.59
C LYS A 196 14.61 24.81 7.60
N TYR A 197 14.18 23.66 8.12
CA TYR A 197 12.79 23.21 8.14
C TYR A 197 12.20 23.13 9.55
N GLY A 198 12.75 23.90 10.50
CA GLY A 198 12.26 23.94 11.88
C GLY A 198 12.40 22.62 12.62
N GLY A 199 13.46 21.85 12.33
CA GLY A 199 13.74 20.57 12.96
C GLY A 199 13.00 19.37 12.37
N LYS A 200 12.31 19.54 11.22
CA LYS A 200 11.65 18.47 10.47
C LYS A 200 12.57 17.84 9.43
N ALA A 201 12.42 16.55 9.16
CA ALA A 201 13.22 15.82 8.17
C ALA A 201 12.82 16.09 6.70
N THR A 202 12.18 17.23 6.39
CA THR A 202 11.62 17.53 5.05
C THR A 202 12.65 17.40 3.93
N ALA A 203 13.85 17.98 4.06
CA ALA A 203 14.88 17.86 3.02
C ALA A 203 15.38 16.42 2.81
N ILE A 204 15.40 15.61 3.88
CA ILE A 204 15.79 14.21 3.84
C ILE A 204 14.73 13.41 3.08
N TYR A 205 13.43 13.64 3.36
CA TYR A 205 12.32 13.07 2.60
C TYR A 205 12.34 13.48 1.13
N THR A 206 12.57 14.75 0.81
CA THR A 206 12.65 15.20 -0.59
C THR A 206 13.75 14.45 -1.34
N THR A 207 14.90 14.22 -0.69
CA THR A 207 16.00 13.42 -1.27
C THR A 207 15.58 11.97 -1.50
N ALA A 208 14.90 11.37 -0.52
CA ALA A 208 14.33 10.03 -0.66
C ALA A 208 13.35 9.97 -1.85
N TYR A 209 12.39 10.89 -1.94
CA TYR A 209 11.38 10.91 -2.99
C TYR A 209 11.94 11.18 -4.39
N ARG A 210 13.04 11.94 -4.51
CA ARG A 210 13.77 12.08 -5.78
C ARG A 210 14.40 10.76 -6.22
N ALA A 211 15.02 10.02 -5.30
CA ALA A 211 15.58 8.70 -5.60
C ALA A 211 14.46 7.69 -5.96
N TRP A 212 13.34 7.70 -5.23
CA TRP A 212 12.17 6.90 -5.55
C TRP A 212 11.58 7.22 -6.93
N PHE A 213 11.45 8.51 -7.25
CA PHE A 213 10.97 8.99 -8.55
C PHE A 213 11.83 8.46 -9.69
N LEU A 214 13.15 8.66 -9.60
CA LEU A 214 14.08 8.13 -10.59
C LEU A 214 14.04 6.60 -10.65
N GLY A 215 13.86 5.94 -9.50
CA GLY A 215 13.79 4.48 -9.39
C GLY A 215 12.63 3.87 -10.16
N PHE A 216 11.41 4.40 -10.06
CA PHE A 216 10.30 3.89 -10.89
C PHE A 216 10.39 4.42 -12.34
N CYS A 217 11.07 5.54 -12.60
CA CYS A 217 11.34 5.96 -13.98
C CYS A 217 12.20 4.94 -14.75
N CYS A 218 13.00 4.12 -14.06
CA CYS A 218 13.65 2.96 -14.68
C CYS A 218 12.66 1.96 -15.28
N ASP A 219 11.41 1.88 -14.79
CA ASP A 219 10.38 1.01 -15.37
C ASP A 219 10.00 1.46 -16.79
N PHE A 220 9.98 2.77 -17.07
CA PHE A 220 9.76 3.25 -18.44
C PHE A 220 10.89 2.81 -19.39
N VAL A 221 12.14 2.88 -18.92
CA VAL A 221 13.31 2.43 -19.70
C VAL A 221 13.25 0.92 -19.94
N ARG A 222 12.95 0.15 -18.89
CA ARG A 222 12.76 -1.30 -18.95
C ARG A 222 11.67 -1.67 -19.96
N LEU A 223 10.49 -1.10 -19.83
CA LEU A 223 9.33 -1.37 -20.69
C LEU A 223 9.58 -0.95 -22.15
N ALA A 224 10.23 0.19 -22.37
CA ALA A 224 10.61 0.62 -23.71
C ALA A 224 11.59 -0.36 -24.37
N ARG A 225 12.57 -0.84 -23.60
CA ARG A 225 13.54 -1.82 -24.10
C ARG A 225 12.90 -3.20 -24.37
N GLU A 226 12.01 -3.64 -23.50
CA GLU A 226 11.24 -4.88 -23.71
C GLU A 226 10.38 -4.80 -24.98
N ALA A 227 9.70 -3.67 -25.22
CA ALA A 227 8.91 -3.45 -26.44
C ALA A 227 9.77 -3.46 -27.72
N GLN A 228 10.98 -2.91 -27.66
CA GLN A 228 11.95 -2.97 -28.77
C GLN A 228 12.37 -4.42 -29.08
N LEU A 229 12.71 -5.19 -28.05
CA LEU A 229 13.14 -6.59 -28.19
C LEU A 229 11.99 -7.49 -28.69
N ASP A 230 10.76 -7.21 -28.25
CA ASP A 230 9.58 -7.97 -28.65
C ASP A 230 9.16 -7.67 -30.10
N SER A 231 9.27 -6.41 -30.52
CA SER A 231 8.97 -6.01 -31.90
C SER A 231 9.84 -6.75 -32.92
N GLY A 232 11.10 -7.05 -32.58
CA GLY A 232 11.98 -7.87 -33.42
C GLY A 232 11.59 -9.35 -33.51
N LYS A 233 10.74 -9.84 -32.60
CA LYS A 233 10.29 -11.25 -32.53
C LYS A 233 8.84 -11.44 -32.95
N ARG A 234 8.06 -10.36 -33.12
CA ARG A 234 6.62 -10.39 -33.43
C ARG A 234 6.25 -11.27 -34.63
N SER A 235 7.07 -11.29 -35.68
CA SER A 235 6.82 -12.11 -36.89
C SER A 235 6.95 -13.62 -36.65
N SER A 236 7.64 -14.02 -35.59
CA SER A 236 7.82 -15.43 -35.20
C SER A 236 6.76 -15.95 -34.22
N LYS A 237 5.94 -15.06 -33.68
CA LYS A 237 4.93 -15.37 -32.65
C LYS A 237 3.54 -15.50 -33.24
N SER A 238 2.69 -16.27 -32.57
CA SER A 238 1.27 -16.34 -32.92
C SER A 238 0.56 -15.00 -32.63
N ALA A 239 -0.53 -14.72 -33.35
CA ALA A 239 -1.33 -13.52 -33.10
C ALA A 239 -1.86 -13.44 -31.65
N LYS A 240 -2.28 -14.58 -31.09
CA LYS A 240 -2.75 -14.68 -29.69
C LYS A 240 -1.63 -14.36 -28.69
N GLU A 241 -0.43 -14.88 -28.91
CA GLU A 241 0.71 -14.60 -28.03
C GLU A 241 1.11 -13.12 -28.06
N ASN A 242 1.03 -12.48 -29.24
CA ASN A 242 1.28 -11.05 -29.38
C ASN A 242 0.24 -10.22 -28.61
N GLU A 243 -1.05 -10.59 -28.70
CA GLU A 243 -2.13 -9.91 -27.98
C GLU A 243 -1.98 -10.04 -26.45
N GLU A 244 -1.68 -11.24 -25.95
CA GLU A 244 -1.43 -11.47 -24.52
C GLU A 244 -0.20 -10.68 -24.03
N ASN A 245 0.86 -10.61 -24.85
CA ASN A 245 2.05 -9.85 -24.52
C ASN A 245 1.79 -8.33 -24.49
N ASP A 246 1.04 -7.81 -25.45
CA ASP A 246 0.64 -6.40 -25.50
C ASP A 246 -0.22 -6.03 -24.30
N SER A 247 -1.22 -6.87 -23.97
CA SER A 247 -2.05 -6.66 -22.77
C SER A 247 -1.22 -6.62 -21.49
N ARG A 248 -0.24 -7.52 -21.35
CA ARG A 248 0.67 -7.51 -20.20
C ARG A 248 1.53 -6.24 -20.17
N TRP A 249 2.08 -5.84 -21.30
CA TRP A 249 2.92 -4.65 -21.40
C TRP A 249 2.16 -3.38 -21.01
N TYR A 250 0.91 -3.21 -21.49
CA TYR A 250 0.07 -2.09 -21.08
C TYR A 250 -0.29 -2.12 -19.59
N ALA A 251 -0.56 -3.31 -19.04
CA ALA A 251 -0.83 -3.46 -17.62
C ALA A 251 0.39 -3.09 -16.76
N GLU A 252 1.60 -3.44 -17.20
CA GLU A 252 2.85 -3.04 -16.53
C GLU A 252 3.15 -1.55 -16.70
N LEU A 253 2.85 -0.94 -17.85
CA LEU A 253 3.01 0.50 -18.09
C LEU A 253 2.08 1.36 -17.25
N LEU A 254 0.86 0.88 -16.97
CA LEU A 254 -0.12 1.63 -16.18
C LEU A 254 0.40 1.99 -14.79
N VAL A 255 1.19 1.10 -14.17
CA VAL A 255 1.70 1.29 -12.81
C VAL A 255 2.62 2.52 -12.70
N PRO A 256 3.75 2.63 -13.43
CA PRO A 256 4.60 3.82 -13.38
C PRO A 256 3.88 5.06 -13.91
N MET A 257 2.92 4.94 -14.84
CA MET A 257 2.08 6.06 -15.27
C MET A 257 1.21 6.61 -14.14
N CYS A 258 0.61 5.75 -13.32
CA CYS A 258 -0.12 6.18 -12.12
C CYS A 258 0.81 6.82 -11.09
N TRP A 259 2.03 6.29 -10.89
CA TRP A 259 2.97 6.86 -9.92
C TRP A 259 3.63 8.15 -10.39
N PHE A 260 3.73 8.40 -11.70
CA PHE A 260 4.48 9.53 -12.24
C PHE A 260 4.06 10.89 -11.66
N PRO A 261 2.77 11.28 -11.66
CA PRO A 261 2.36 12.57 -11.10
C PRO A 261 2.63 12.67 -9.59
N VAL A 262 2.46 11.56 -8.87
CA VAL A 262 2.68 11.47 -7.42
C VAL A 262 4.17 11.63 -7.11
N GLY A 263 5.02 10.91 -7.82
CA GLY A 263 6.47 11.01 -7.70
C GLY A 263 6.98 12.40 -8.07
N PHE A 264 6.46 12.99 -9.15
CA PHE A 264 6.82 14.34 -9.57
C PHE A 264 6.47 15.37 -8.49
N GLN A 265 5.26 15.27 -7.90
CA GLN A 265 4.83 16.13 -6.80
C GLN A 265 5.78 16.04 -5.60
N PHE A 266 6.10 14.83 -5.14
CA PHE A 266 6.91 14.64 -3.92
C PHE A 266 8.40 14.86 -4.13
N ALA A 267 8.90 14.69 -5.36
CA ALA A 267 10.29 14.98 -5.69
C ALA A 267 10.60 16.49 -5.70
N GLN A 268 9.57 17.35 -5.78
CA GLN A 268 9.69 18.81 -5.76
C GLN A 268 10.74 19.30 -6.77
N TRP A 269 10.59 18.89 -8.04
CA TRP A 269 11.45 19.32 -9.14
C TRP A 269 11.20 20.78 -9.56
N ASN A 270 9.99 21.28 -9.28
CA ASN A 270 9.57 22.66 -9.49
C ASN A 270 8.86 23.17 -8.21
N GLU A 271 8.62 24.48 -8.15
CA GLU A 271 7.92 25.11 -7.03
C GLU A 271 6.41 24.84 -7.04
N SER A 272 5.83 24.70 -8.23
CA SER A 272 4.38 24.53 -8.42
C SER A 272 3.87 23.10 -8.26
N GLY A 273 4.77 22.10 -8.24
CA GLY A 273 4.41 20.68 -8.22
C GLY A 273 3.81 20.20 -9.55
N PHE A 274 3.06 19.09 -9.47
CA PHE A 274 2.32 18.55 -10.60
C PHE A 274 0.99 19.33 -10.79
N PRO A 275 0.66 19.84 -11.99
CA PRO A 275 -0.55 20.63 -12.21
C PRO A 275 -1.83 19.88 -11.80
N GLY A 276 -2.68 20.52 -11.00
CA GLY A 276 -3.96 19.96 -10.55
C GLY A 276 -3.86 18.85 -9.50
N PHE A 277 -2.66 18.60 -8.96
CA PHE A 277 -2.45 17.58 -7.94
C PHE A 277 -3.25 17.88 -6.67
N ASN A 278 -3.96 16.86 -6.18
CA ASN A 278 -4.74 16.92 -4.96
C ASN A 278 -4.83 15.52 -4.31
N LEU A 279 -5.33 15.45 -3.08
CA LEU A 279 -5.42 14.19 -2.34
C LEU A 279 -6.27 13.12 -3.04
N GLY A 280 -7.34 13.51 -3.73
CA GLY A 280 -8.18 12.60 -4.50
C GLY A 280 -7.46 12.03 -5.72
N PHE A 281 -6.70 12.87 -6.43
CA PHE A 281 -5.84 12.42 -7.52
C PHE A 281 -4.79 11.42 -7.03
N MET A 282 -4.10 11.72 -5.92
CA MET A 282 -3.14 10.82 -5.28
C MET A 282 -3.78 9.49 -4.88
N GLY A 283 -4.97 9.54 -4.28
CA GLY A 283 -5.73 8.37 -3.88
C GLY A 283 -6.14 7.51 -5.08
N ALA A 284 -6.67 8.12 -6.14
CA ALA A 284 -7.05 7.41 -7.36
C ALA A 284 -5.84 6.74 -8.03
N ALA A 285 -4.75 7.49 -8.21
CA ALA A 285 -3.54 6.99 -8.84
C ALA A 285 -2.90 5.84 -8.05
N GLY A 286 -2.73 6.01 -6.74
CA GLY A 286 -2.14 4.97 -5.89
C GLY A 286 -3.03 3.73 -5.74
N ALA A 287 -4.36 3.88 -5.74
CA ALA A 287 -5.29 2.76 -5.71
C ALA A 287 -5.23 1.97 -7.03
N MET A 288 -5.26 2.66 -8.18
CA MET A 288 -5.16 2.01 -9.50
C MET A 288 -3.84 1.26 -9.67
N ALA A 289 -2.72 1.85 -9.23
CA ALA A 289 -1.40 1.22 -9.30
C ALA A 289 -1.30 -0.07 -8.48
N GLY A 290 -2.02 -0.16 -7.35
CA GLY A 290 -2.01 -1.33 -6.48
C GLY A 290 -3.08 -2.38 -6.81
N LEU A 291 -4.12 -2.00 -7.57
CA LEU A 291 -5.34 -2.79 -7.72
C LEU A 291 -5.08 -4.14 -8.38
N SER A 292 -4.27 -4.20 -9.43
CA SER A 292 -3.97 -5.45 -10.15
C SER A 292 -3.32 -6.49 -9.23
N LYS A 293 -2.29 -6.08 -8.48
CA LYS A 293 -1.58 -6.94 -7.53
C LYS A 293 -2.48 -7.36 -6.37
N THR A 294 -3.23 -6.43 -5.78
CA THR A 294 -4.16 -6.76 -4.68
C THR A 294 -5.27 -7.69 -5.16
N LYS A 295 -5.80 -7.48 -6.36
CA LYS A 295 -6.81 -8.36 -6.97
C LYS A 295 -6.27 -9.76 -7.20
N ALA A 296 -5.08 -9.90 -7.79
CA ALA A 296 -4.47 -11.21 -8.02
C ALA A 296 -4.25 -11.98 -6.69
N LEU A 297 -3.76 -11.30 -5.65
CA LEU A 297 -3.58 -11.89 -4.33
C LEU A 297 -4.92 -12.23 -3.66
N TRP A 298 -5.95 -11.39 -3.84
CA TRP A 298 -7.30 -11.67 -3.35
C TRP A 298 -7.92 -12.87 -4.06
N ASP A 299 -7.80 -12.96 -5.39
CA ASP A 299 -8.34 -14.07 -6.18
C ASP A 299 -7.66 -15.40 -5.79
N ALA A 300 -6.37 -15.37 -5.45
CA ALA A 300 -5.64 -16.52 -4.90
C ALA A 300 -6.15 -17.02 -3.52
N THR A 301 -6.99 -16.24 -2.83
CA THR A 301 -7.64 -16.67 -1.57
C THR A 301 -9.02 -17.33 -1.79
N ALA A 302 -9.47 -17.53 -3.02
CA ALA A 302 -10.82 -18.00 -3.32
C ALA A 302 -11.21 -19.33 -2.62
N ASP A 303 -10.22 -20.16 -2.34
CA ASP A 303 -10.33 -21.46 -1.65
C ASP A 303 -10.33 -21.33 -0.11
N ALA A 304 -10.55 -20.14 0.44
CA ALA A 304 -10.78 -19.90 1.87
C ALA A 304 -12.25 -20.00 2.26
#